data_AF-A0A535BI90-F1
#
_entry.id   AF-A0A535BI90-F1
#
_cell.length_a   1.000
_cell.length_b   1.000
_cell.length_c   1.000
_cell.angle_alpha   90.00
_cell.angle_beta   90.00
_cell.angle_gamma   90.00
#
_symmetry.space_group_name_H-M   'P 1'
#
loop_
_entity.id
_entity.type
_entity.pdbx_description
1 polymer ?
#
loop_
_entity_poly.entity_id
_entity_poly.type
_entity_poly.pdbx_seq_one_letter_code
_entity_poly.pdbx_strand_id
1 'polypeptide(L)'
;MGCLPFGSGVRLKSRLRWYSVRLTLRSSPLSWSGGRGPFSPTEGGRALPSSFASLVDSFLKEEYDDSPTLASSLGLTEYDERLDDVSEPAIRSRIDADNAWLGRFRAVADDGLSAAERIDRDLLVSVLRGRQITQPLEMWRRQPATYLNPGLNGVFSLFLHRLRPERELAEAAAARLAQVPRNIADGIANLDLLRTPRVYLERAVGQARAAAKYARELVPAEVKEPAAKQRLLEAGAKAASAFEEFAAFLDQRKADAKGDYAVGEETYSALLREKEMLPFGTRELREKGREQWDLLSVEANRIAKEIDGGTWQETCERLNKIHAPTPEGMRQEYEEWTEKAR
;
A
#
# COMPACT_ATOMS: atom_id res chain seq x y z
N MET A 1 -2.55 46.42 -17.86
CA MET A 1 -1.15 46.85 -18.09
C MET A 1 -0.28 46.02 -17.18
N GLY A 2 0.79 45.41 -17.71
CA GLY A 2 1.79 44.67 -16.92
C GLY A 2 1.68 43.15 -17.07
N CYS A 3 2.63 42.58 -17.78
CA CYS A 3 2.81 41.19 -18.15
C CYS A 3 4.16 40.71 -17.57
N LEU A 4 4.33 39.38 -17.40
CA LEU A 4 5.59 38.62 -17.13
C LEU A 4 5.97 38.35 -15.65
N PRO A 5 6.79 37.31 -15.33
CA PRO A 5 6.49 35.88 -15.47
C PRO A 5 6.94 35.04 -14.24
N PHE A 6 6.62 33.73 -14.33
CA PHE A 6 6.96 32.62 -13.44
C PHE A 6 8.44 32.45 -13.02
N GLY A 7 8.64 31.94 -11.80
CA GLY A 7 9.86 31.33 -11.26
C GLY A 7 9.95 31.67 -9.76
N SER A 8 9.87 30.76 -8.79
CA SER A 8 10.64 29.55 -8.61
C SER A 8 9.96 28.66 -7.56
N GLY A 9 9.66 27.41 -7.91
CA GLY A 9 9.05 26.44 -7.00
C GLY A 9 10.07 25.76 -6.11
N VAL A 10 9.87 25.82 -4.79
CA VAL A 10 10.48 24.92 -3.81
C VAL A 10 9.40 23.93 -3.37
N ARG A 11 9.48 22.68 -3.86
CA ARG A 11 8.58 21.59 -3.44
C ARG A 11 9.15 20.93 -2.19
N LEU A 12 8.54 21.16 -1.04
CA LEU A 12 8.67 20.24 0.10
C LEU A 12 7.86 18.98 -0.21
N LYS A 13 8.55 17.88 -0.55
CA LYS A 13 7.97 16.55 -0.67
C LYS A 13 8.07 15.82 0.67
N SER A 14 6.96 15.68 1.38
CA SER A 14 6.75 14.55 2.31
C SER A 14 5.68 13.65 1.70
N ARG A 15 6.11 12.56 1.06
CA ARG A 15 5.23 11.46 0.66
C ARG A 15 6.01 10.16 0.79
N LEU A 16 5.72 9.39 1.84
CA LEU A 16 5.81 7.93 1.78
C LEU A 16 4.78 7.48 0.74
N ARG A 17 5.23 7.39 -0.51
CA ARG A 17 4.54 6.73 -1.60
C ARG A 17 5.55 5.76 -2.18
N TRP A 18 5.16 4.50 -2.29
CA TRP A 18 5.80 3.55 -3.18
C TRP A 18 5.99 4.25 -4.53
N TYR A 19 7.24 4.35 -4.98
CA TYR A 19 7.57 5.03 -6.23
C TYR A 19 6.99 4.23 -7.39
N SER A 20 5.95 4.78 -8.02
CA SER A 20 5.59 4.41 -9.38
C SER A 20 6.77 4.82 -10.28
N VAL A 21 7.50 3.83 -10.79
CA VAL A 21 8.37 4.03 -11.95
C VAL A 21 7.47 4.49 -13.10
N ARG A 22 7.60 5.75 -13.51
CA ARG A 22 6.90 6.26 -14.70
C ARG A 22 7.54 5.65 -15.95
N LEU A 23 6.97 4.56 -16.47
CA LEU A 23 7.20 4.16 -17.86
C LEU A 23 6.36 5.04 -18.78
N THR A 24 7.03 5.88 -19.56
CA THR A 24 6.42 6.63 -20.65
C THR A 24 6.36 5.73 -21.89
N LEU A 25 5.24 5.05 -22.10
CA LEU A 25 4.88 4.51 -23.41
C LEU A 25 4.00 5.54 -24.10
N ARG A 26 4.55 6.25 -25.11
CA ARG A 26 3.75 7.11 -25.98
C ARG A 26 3.75 6.53 -27.40
N SER A 27 2.53 6.30 -27.86
CA SER A 27 2.14 5.95 -29.22
C SER A 27 2.55 7.03 -30.24
N SER A 28 2.79 6.57 -31.47
CA SER A 28 3.28 7.32 -32.64
C SER A 28 2.51 8.61 -32.98
N PRO A 29 3.17 9.61 -33.59
CA PRO A 29 2.55 10.91 -33.84
C PRO A 29 1.77 10.98 -35.16
N LEU A 30 0.59 11.61 -35.10
CA LEU A 30 -0.02 12.26 -36.27
C LEU A 30 0.71 13.58 -36.55
N SER A 31 1.09 13.77 -37.81
CA SER A 31 1.83 14.91 -38.32
C SER A 31 1.06 16.23 -38.21
N TRP A 32 1.69 17.26 -37.64
CA TRP A 32 1.29 18.65 -37.84
C TRP A 32 2.55 19.49 -38.14
N SER A 33 2.52 20.15 -39.29
CA SER A 33 3.62 20.94 -39.86
C SER A 33 3.47 22.42 -39.49
N GLY A 34 4.49 23.01 -38.86
CA GLY A 34 4.64 24.47 -38.83
C GLY A 34 5.51 25.02 -37.68
N GLY A 35 6.61 25.70 -38.03
CA GLY A 35 7.24 26.73 -37.19
C GLY A 35 8.56 26.35 -36.50
N ARG A 36 9.68 26.82 -37.07
CA ARG A 36 11.05 26.71 -36.51
C ARG A 36 11.27 27.63 -35.30
N GLY A 37 11.86 27.08 -34.24
CA GLY A 37 12.56 27.80 -33.16
C GLY A 37 13.70 26.92 -32.61
N PRO A 38 14.85 27.48 -32.18
CA PRO A 38 16.04 26.70 -31.85
C PRO A 38 15.96 26.19 -30.41
N PHE A 39 15.17 25.15 -30.21
CA PHE A 39 15.37 24.23 -29.08
C PHE A 39 15.44 22.85 -29.71
N SER A 40 16.65 22.44 -30.09
CA SER A 40 16.92 21.03 -30.33
C SER A 40 16.74 20.32 -28.99
N PRO A 41 15.77 19.41 -28.83
CA PRO A 41 15.89 18.43 -27.78
C PRO A 41 17.12 17.61 -28.17
N THR A 42 18.12 17.55 -27.31
CA THR A 42 19.09 16.46 -27.36
C THR A 42 18.27 15.18 -27.37
N GLU A 43 18.16 14.54 -28.53
CA GLU A 43 17.74 13.15 -28.65
C GLU A 43 18.72 12.37 -27.78
N GLY A 44 18.31 12.14 -26.53
CA GLY A 44 18.97 11.19 -25.65
C GLY A 44 18.87 9.85 -26.36
N GLY A 45 19.95 9.48 -27.05
CA GLY A 45 20.09 8.17 -27.66
C GLY A 45 19.67 7.13 -26.63
N ARG A 46 18.77 6.23 -27.02
CA ARG A 46 18.33 5.11 -26.20
C ARG A 46 19.58 4.33 -25.78
N ALA A 47 20.07 4.58 -24.58
CA ALA A 47 21.03 3.70 -23.94
C ALA A 47 20.34 2.35 -23.79
N LEU A 48 20.99 1.28 -24.26
CA LEU A 48 20.53 -0.08 -23.97
C LEU A 48 20.40 -0.21 -22.44
N PRO A 49 19.35 -0.88 -21.92
CA PRO A 49 19.20 -1.07 -20.49
C PRO A 49 20.47 -1.71 -19.93
N SER A 50 20.97 -1.17 -18.81
CA SER A 50 22.10 -1.77 -18.10
C SER A 50 21.72 -3.20 -17.67
N SER A 51 22.72 -4.05 -17.41
CA SER A 51 22.47 -5.39 -16.87
C SER A 51 21.68 -5.32 -15.55
N PHE A 52 21.87 -4.26 -14.77
CA PHE A 52 21.09 -4.00 -13.56
C PHE A 52 19.64 -3.61 -13.86
N ALA A 53 19.39 -2.72 -14.83
CA ALA A 53 18.03 -2.36 -15.22
C ALA A 53 17.23 -3.60 -15.69
N SER A 54 17.83 -4.48 -16.49
CA SER A 54 17.17 -5.73 -16.89
C SER A 54 16.93 -6.71 -15.72
N LEU A 55 17.80 -6.71 -14.71
CA LEU A 55 17.60 -7.48 -13.48
C LEU A 55 16.39 -6.95 -12.68
N VAL A 56 16.29 -5.63 -12.54
CA VAL A 56 15.16 -4.96 -11.88
C VAL A 56 13.87 -5.21 -12.65
N ASP A 57 13.86 -5.10 -13.98
CA ASP A 57 12.68 -5.38 -14.80
C ASP A 57 12.18 -6.82 -14.61
N SER A 58 13.12 -7.78 -14.52
CA SER A 58 12.80 -9.18 -14.27
C SER A 58 12.19 -9.39 -12.88
N PHE A 59 12.75 -8.75 -11.85
CA PHE A 59 12.21 -8.78 -10.48
C PHE A 59 10.81 -8.16 -10.42
N LEU A 60 10.62 -6.97 -10.99
CA LEU A 60 9.33 -6.29 -10.97
C LEU A 60 8.27 -7.07 -11.72
N LYS A 61 8.62 -7.69 -12.85
CA LYS A 61 7.69 -8.56 -13.57
C LYS A 61 7.20 -9.71 -12.70
N GLU A 62 8.11 -10.39 -12.01
CA GLU A 62 7.77 -11.50 -11.11
C GLU A 62 6.92 -11.01 -9.93
N GLU A 63 7.28 -9.88 -9.31
CA GLU A 63 6.51 -9.25 -8.24
C GLU A 63 5.07 -8.92 -8.68
N TYR A 64 4.88 -8.44 -9.90
CA TYR A 64 3.54 -8.14 -10.43
C TYR A 64 2.73 -9.40 -10.76
N ASP A 65 3.40 -10.44 -11.27
CA ASP A 65 2.77 -11.73 -11.50
C ASP A 65 2.34 -12.41 -10.18
N ASP A 66 3.11 -12.25 -9.11
CA ASP A 66 2.76 -12.72 -7.77
C ASP A 66 1.71 -11.85 -7.08
N SER A 67 1.76 -10.54 -7.24
CA SER A 67 0.83 -9.60 -6.61
C SER A 67 0.05 -8.79 -7.65
N PRO A 68 -0.92 -9.42 -8.34
CA PRO A 68 -1.71 -8.75 -9.38
C PRO A 68 -2.54 -7.58 -8.83
N THR A 69 -3.01 -7.63 -7.58
CA THR A 69 -3.74 -6.49 -7.00
C THR A 69 -2.83 -5.29 -6.72
N LEU A 70 -1.56 -5.52 -6.36
CA LEU A 70 -0.55 -4.47 -6.28
C LEU A 70 -0.29 -3.88 -7.67
N ALA A 71 -0.07 -4.72 -8.69
CA ALA A 71 0.16 -4.28 -10.07
C ALA A 71 -0.97 -3.37 -10.58
N SER A 72 -2.24 -3.76 -10.40
CA SER A 72 -3.40 -2.91 -10.72
C SER A 72 -3.41 -1.60 -9.92
N SER A 73 -3.04 -1.63 -8.63
CA SER A 73 -2.96 -0.41 -7.82
C SER A 73 -1.89 0.57 -8.32
N LEU A 74 -0.88 0.07 -9.04
CA LEU A 74 0.15 0.87 -9.70
C LEU A 74 -0.26 1.34 -11.11
N GLY A 75 -1.42 0.90 -11.60
CA GLY A 75 -2.00 1.27 -12.89
C GLY A 75 -1.77 0.28 -14.03
N LEU A 76 -1.28 -0.93 -13.73
CA LEU A 76 -1.10 -2.00 -14.73
C LEU A 76 -2.41 -2.77 -14.92
N THR A 77 -3.18 -2.35 -15.91
CA THR A 77 -4.55 -2.85 -16.15
C THR A 77 -4.61 -4.30 -16.63
N GLU A 78 -3.52 -4.86 -17.13
CA GLU A 78 -3.42 -6.25 -17.58
C GLU A 78 -3.50 -7.28 -16.43
N TYR A 79 -3.51 -6.82 -15.17
CA TYR A 79 -3.68 -7.64 -13.97
C TYR A 79 -5.06 -7.47 -13.31
N ASP A 80 -5.94 -6.65 -13.87
CA ASP A 80 -7.19 -6.21 -13.22
C ASP A 80 -8.15 -7.35 -12.91
N GLU A 81 -8.16 -8.42 -13.70
CA GLU A 81 -9.01 -9.60 -13.49
C GLU A 81 -8.44 -10.58 -12.45
N ARG A 82 -7.16 -10.46 -12.11
CA ARG A 82 -6.43 -11.41 -11.25
C ARG A 82 -6.45 -10.96 -9.80
N LEU A 83 -6.49 -11.94 -8.91
CA LEU A 83 -6.43 -11.77 -7.46
C LEU A 83 -5.23 -12.57 -6.92
N ASP A 84 -4.58 -12.07 -5.85
CA ASP A 84 -3.37 -12.70 -5.31
C ASP A 84 -3.62 -14.16 -4.91
N ASP A 85 -2.76 -15.08 -5.36
CA ASP A 85 -2.78 -16.48 -4.93
C ASP A 85 -2.19 -16.58 -3.51
N VAL A 86 -3.06 -16.83 -2.54
CA VAL A 86 -2.72 -16.91 -1.12
C VAL A 86 -2.69 -18.36 -0.60
N SER A 87 -2.61 -19.34 -1.49
CA SER A 87 -2.42 -20.73 -1.12
C SER A 87 -1.03 -20.95 -0.49
N GLU A 88 -0.91 -21.92 0.41
CA GLU A 88 0.39 -22.25 1.04
C GLU A 88 1.51 -22.51 0.01
N PRO A 89 1.30 -23.27 -1.08
CA PRO A 89 2.33 -23.45 -2.11
C PRO A 89 2.78 -22.15 -2.78
N ALA A 90 1.85 -21.25 -3.12
CA ALA A 90 2.17 -19.96 -3.73
C ALA A 90 2.97 -19.07 -2.76
N ILE A 91 2.56 -19.01 -1.49
CA ILE A 91 3.26 -18.23 -0.46
C ILE A 91 4.67 -18.77 -0.24
N ARG A 92 4.86 -20.10 -0.19
CA ARG A 92 6.20 -20.70 -0.04
C ARG A 92 7.09 -20.41 -1.25
N SER A 93 6.55 -20.55 -2.46
CA SER A 93 7.27 -20.21 -3.69
C SER A 93 7.76 -18.75 -3.68
N ARG A 94 6.93 -17.82 -3.21
CA ARG A 94 7.29 -16.40 -3.07
C ARG A 94 8.39 -16.17 -2.05
N ILE A 95 8.35 -16.86 -0.91
CA ILE A 95 9.40 -16.79 0.11
C ILE A 95 10.74 -17.26 -0.46
N ASP A 96 10.75 -18.36 -1.22
CA ASP A 96 11.96 -18.87 -1.85
C ASP A 96 12.48 -17.91 -2.93
N ALA A 97 11.58 -17.34 -3.74
CA ALA A 97 11.89 -16.33 -4.73
C ALA A 97 12.48 -15.05 -4.10
N ASP A 98 11.87 -14.51 -3.05
CA ASP A 98 12.37 -13.34 -2.29
C ASP A 98 13.81 -13.56 -1.82
N ASN A 99 14.11 -14.75 -1.29
CA ASN A 99 15.45 -15.11 -0.82
C ASN A 99 16.45 -15.20 -1.98
N ALA A 100 16.04 -15.76 -3.13
CA ALA A 100 16.86 -15.82 -4.34
C ALA A 100 17.14 -14.42 -4.90
N TRP A 101 16.12 -13.55 -4.97
CA TRP A 101 16.26 -12.16 -5.42
C TRP A 101 17.17 -11.35 -4.50
N LEU A 102 17.05 -11.52 -3.18
CA LEU A 102 17.95 -10.88 -2.22
C LEU A 102 19.41 -11.26 -2.48
N GLY A 103 19.67 -12.55 -2.75
CA GLY A 103 21.00 -13.04 -3.13
C GLY A 103 21.52 -12.40 -4.42
N ARG A 104 20.68 -12.31 -5.45
CA ARG A 104 21.02 -11.70 -6.74
C ARG A 104 21.38 -10.22 -6.58
N PHE A 105 20.55 -9.43 -5.89
CA PHE A 105 20.81 -8.00 -5.71
C PHE A 105 22.04 -7.73 -4.83
N ARG A 106 22.31 -8.56 -3.81
CA ARG A 106 23.55 -8.46 -3.01
C ARG A 106 24.81 -8.79 -3.80
N ALA A 107 24.72 -9.66 -4.81
CA ALA A 107 25.84 -10.01 -5.67
C ALA A 107 26.19 -8.94 -6.70
N VAL A 108 25.31 -7.95 -6.91
CA VAL A 108 25.61 -6.81 -7.79
C VAL A 108 26.67 -5.94 -7.13
N ALA A 109 27.87 -5.93 -7.71
CA ALA A 109 28.95 -5.07 -7.25
C ALA A 109 28.65 -3.60 -7.54
N ASP A 110 29.27 -2.73 -6.75
CA ASP A 110 29.23 -1.29 -6.93
C ASP A 110 29.84 -0.88 -8.30
N ASP A 111 30.88 -1.61 -8.72
CA ASP A 111 31.56 -1.41 -9.99
C ASP A 111 30.60 -1.65 -11.16
N GLY A 112 30.34 -0.61 -11.96
CA GLY A 112 29.39 -0.67 -13.07
C GLY A 112 27.98 -0.14 -12.78
N LEU A 113 27.67 0.22 -11.53
CA LEU A 113 26.44 0.94 -11.18
C LEU A 113 26.66 2.45 -11.12
N SER A 114 25.75 3.20 -11.72
CA SER A 114 25.60 4.64 -11.47
C SER A 114 25.18 4.90 -10.01
N ALA A 115 25.34 6.14 -9.55
CA ALA A 115 24.92 6.52 -8.19
C ALA A 115 23.43 6.26 -7.94
N ALA A 116 22.57 6.46 -8.95
CA ALA A 116 21.14 6.17 -8.86
C ALA A 116 20.88 4.66 -8.75
N GLU A 117 21.54 3.85 -9.58
CA GLU A 117 21.38 2.40 -9.54
C GLU A 117 21.89 1.78 -8.23
N ARG A 118 22.91 2.38 -7.60
CA ARG A 118 23.36 1.97 -6.25
C ARG A 118 22.27 2.19 -5.21
N ILE A 119 21.60 3.34 -5.25
CA ILE A 119 20.46 3.64 -4.36
C ILE A 119 19.32 2.64 -4.61
N ASP A 120 19.00 2.37 -5.87
CA ASP A 120 17.94 1.41 -6.22
C ASP A 120 18.29 -0.01 -5.76
N ARG A 121 19.54 -0.45 -5.94
CA ARG A 121 20.05 -1.74 -5.44
C ARG A 121 19.93 -1.81 -3.92
N ASP A 122 20.42 -0.80 -3.21
CA ASP A 122 20.41 -0.77 -1.74
C ASP A 122 18.96 -0.77 -1.19
N LEU A 123 18.04 -0.05 -1.85
CA LEU A 123 16.62 -0.07 -1.52
C LEU A 123 16.00 -1.45 -1.74
N LEU A 124 16.27 -2.10 -2.87
CA LEU A 124 15.75 -3.44 -3.14
C LEU A 124 16.29 -4.47 -2.13
N VAL A 125 17.58 -4.38 -1.80
CA VAL A 125 18.20 -5.21 -0.76
C VAL A 125 17.56 -4.97 0.60
N SER A 126 17.31 -3.71 1.00
CA SER A 126 16.72 -3.42 2.31
C SER A 126 15.27 -3.90 2.40
N VAL A 127 14.47 -3.74 1.34
CA VAL A 127 13.09 -4.23 1.26
C VAL A 127 13.04 -5.76 1.36
N LEU A 128 13.81 -6.47 0.53
CA LEU A 128 13.84 -7.94 0.52
C LEU A 128 14.42 -8.50 1.82
N ARG A 129 15.42 -7.83 2.41
CA ARG A 129 15.93 -8.19 3.73
C ARG A 129 14.87 -8.01 4.81
N GLY A 130 14.07 -6.96 4.73
CA GLY A 130 12.90 -6.78 5.59
C GLY A 130 11.91 -7.93 5.49
N ARG A 131 11.59 -8.38 4.27
CA ARG A 131 10.74 -9.56 4.05
C ARG A 131 11.37 -10.78 4.72
N GLN A 132 12.65 -11.04 4.47
CA GLN A 132 13.41 -12.16 5.05
C GLN A 132 13.40 -12.17 6.59
N ILE A 133 13.63 -11.01 7.24
CA ILE A 133 13.60 -10.89 8.70
C ILE A 133 12.22 -11.28 9.26
N THR A 134 11.14 -10.97 8.54
CA THR A 134 9.78 -11.26 8.99
C THR A 134 9.26 -12.65 8.61
N GLN A 135 9.97 -13.40 7.75
CA GLN A 135 9.56 -14.75 7.32
C GLN A 135 9.24 -15.69 8.49
N PRO A 136 10.05 -15.78 9.57
CA PRO A 136 9.77 -16.67 10.71
C PRO A 136 8.47 -16.35 11.46
N LEU A 137 7.95 -15.11 11.33
CA LEU A 137 6.65 -14.76 11.91
C LEU A 137 5.52 -15.52 11.23
N GLU A 138 5.71 -15.98 9.98
CA GLU A 138 4.72 -16.65 9.13
C GLU A 138 3.37 -15.92 9.20
N MET A 139 3.38 -14.62 8.88
CA MET A 139 2.19 -13.76 9.01
C MET A 139 0.94 -14.36 8.36
N TRP A 140 1.10 -15.09 7.25
CA TRP A 140 0.02 -15.80 6.58
C TRP A 140 -0.66 -16.90 7.43
N ARG A 141 0.04 -17.53 8.39
CA ARG A 141 -0.56 -18.48 9.34
C ARG A 141 -1.24 -17.81 10.53
N ARG A 142 -0.98 -16.52 10.78
CA ARG A 142 -1.41 -15.85 12.03
C ARG A 142 -2.20 -14.56 11.84
N GLN A 143 -2.35 -14.09 10.61
CA GLN A 143 -3.08 -12.87 10.25
C GLN A 143 -4.22 -13.21 9.30
N PRO A 144 -5.46 -13.34 9.82
CA PRO A 144 -6.61 -13.66 8.97
C PRO A 144 -6.88 -12.62 7.88
N ALA A 145 -6.48 -11.35 8.07
CA ALA A 145 -6.66 -10.30 7.07
C ALA A 145 -5.90 -10.56 5.75
N THR A 146 -4.88 -11.43 5.74
CA THR A 146 -4.18 -11.88 4.52
C THR A 146 -5.16 -12.45 3.49
N TYR A 147 -6.21 -13.13 3.94
CA TYR A 147 -7.21 -13.80 3.09
C TYR A 147 -8.40 -12.91 2.73
N LEU A 148 -8.56 -11.78 3.44
CA LEU A 148 -9.61 -10.79 3.18
C LEU A 148 -9.15 -9.71 2.19
N ASN A 149 -7.92 -9.23 2.34
CA ASN A 149 -7.43 -8.04 1.65
C ASN A 149 -7.48 -8.11 0.11
N PRO A 150 -7.13 -9.24 -0.55
CA PRO A 150 -7.23 -9.33 -2.00
C PRO A 150 -8.67 -9.13 -2.52
N GLY A 151 -9.67 -9.66 -1.81
CA GLY A 151 -11.09 -9.47 -2.16
C GLY A 151 -11.67 -8.12 -1.73
N LEU A 152 -10.99 -7.40 -0.82
CA LEU A 152 -11.35 -6.07 -0.36
C LEU A 152 -10.62 -4.98 -1.16
N ASN A 153 -9.37 -4.69 -0.78
CA ASN A 153 -8.56 -3.63 -1.40
C ASN A 153 -8.29 -3.92 -2.88
N GLY A 154 -8.16 -5.19 -3.26
CA GLY A 154 -8.00 -5.57 -4.67
C GLY A 154 -9.20 -5.17 -5.52
N VAL A 155 -10.43 -5.29 -5.01
CA VAL A 155 -11.62 -4.83 -5.75
C VAL A 155 -11.79 -3.31 -5.63
N PHE A 156 -11.58 -2.75 -4.44
CA PHE A 156 -11.72 -1.31 -4.20
C PHE A 156 -10.81 -0.46 -5.08
N SER A 157 -9.56 -0.89 -5.29
CA SER A 157 -8.58 -0.14 -6.09
C SER A 157 -9.02 0.07 -7.55
N LEU A 158 -9.79 -0.86 -8.13
CA LEU A 158 -10.33 -0.72 -9.49
C LEU A 158 -11.26 0.51 -9.59
N PHE A 159 -12.18 0.65 -8.64
CA PHE A 159 -13.16 1.74 -8.61
C PHE A 159 -12.60 3.03 -8.02
N LEU A 160 -11.48 2.97 -7.29
CA LEU A 160 -10.75 4.15 -6.86
C LEU A 160 -10.06 4.84 -8.04
N HIS A 161 -9.39 4.07 -8.92
CA HIS A 161 -8.62 4.64 -10.02
C HIS A 161 -9.44 4.81 -11.31
N ARG A 162 -10.41 3.92 -11.56
CA ARG A 162 -11.29 3.91 -12.75
C ARG A 162 -10.51 4.05 -14.07
N LEU A 163 -9.43 3.29 -14.24
CA LEU A 163 -8.53 3.38 -15.40
C LEU A 163 -9.06 2.71 -16.67
N ARG A 164 -10.17 1.96 -16.57
CA ARG A 164 -10.85 1.31 -17.68
C ARG A 164 -12.31 1.79 -17.79
N PRO A 165 -12.98 1.61 -18.94
CA PRO A 165 -14.41 1.87 -19.08
C PRO A 165 -15.23 1.10 -18.02
N GLU A 166 -16.38 1.66 -17.60
CA GLU A 166 -17.21 1.12 -16.51
C GLU A 166 -17.52 -0.37 -16.67
N ARG A 167 -17.87 -0.80 -17.90
CA ARG A 167 -18.18 -2.20 -18.20
C ARG A 167 -16.98 -3.11 -17.93
N GLU A 168 -15.79 -2.72 -18.37
CA GLU A 168 -14.56 -3.50 -18.18
C GLU A 168 -14.16 -3.55 -16.69
N LEU A 169 -14.33 -2.45 -15.95
CA LEU A 169 -14.12 -2.43 -14.49
C LEU A 169 -15.07 -3.40 -13.79
N ALA A 170 -16.34 -3.45 -14.22
CA ALA A 170 -17.32 -4.37 -13.66
C ALA A 170 -16.97 -5.84 -13.97
N GLU A 171 -16.48 -6.13 -15.17
CA GLU A 171 -16.00 -7.46 -15.57
C GLU A 171 -14.77 -7.87 -14.73
N ALA A 172 -13.80 -6.98 -14.56
CA ALA A 172 -12.63 -7.21 -13.71
C ALA A 172 -12.97 -7.41 -12.23
N ALA A 173 -13.86 -6.57 -11.68
CA ALA A 173 -14.34 -6.70 -10.31
C ALA A 173 -15.12 -8.00 -10.11
N ALA A 174 -15.96 -8.41 -11.07
CA ALA A 174 -16.66 -9.69 -11.01
C ALA A 174 -15.68 -10.87 -11.05
N ALA A 175 -14.62 -10.80 -11.89
CA ALA A 175 -13.59 -11.82 -11.96
C ALA A 175 -12.81 -11.95 -10.64
N ARG A 176 -12.45 -10.82 -10.00
CA ARG A 176 -11.82 -10.81 -8.66
C ARG A 176 -12.75 -11.39 -7.60
N LEU A 177 -14.01 -10.95 -7.55
CA LEU A 177 -14.99 -11.46 -6.58
C LEU A 177 -15.23 -12.97 -6.73
N ALA A 178 -15.21 -13.50 -7.95
CA ALA A 178 -15.34 -14.94 -8.20
C ALA A 178 -14.18 -15.78 -7.64
N GLN A 179 -13.00 -15.19 -7.40
CA GLN A 179 -11.84 -15.86 -6.82
C GLN A 179 -11.84 -15.82 -5.27
N VAL A 180 -12.63 -14.95 -4.65
CA VAL A 180 -12.69 -14.79 -3.18
C VAL A 180 -12.97 -16.10 -2.44
N PRO A 181 -13.92 -16.98 -2.86
CA PRO A 181 -14.17 -18.23 -2.16
C PRO A 181 -12.93 -19.12 -2.02
N ARG A 182 -12.04 -19.15 -3.03
CA ARG A 182 -10.77 -19.88 -2.96
C ARG A 182 -9.85 -19.28 -1.90
N ASN A 183 -9.65 -17.96 -1.91
CA ASN A 183 -8.81 -17.28 -0.92
C ASN A 183 -9.29 -17.50 0.51
N ILE A 184 -10.61 -17.52 0.72
CA ILE A 184 -11.19 -17.82 2.03
C ILE A 184 -10.93 -19.27 2.44
N ALA A 185 -11.11 -20.23 1.53
CA ALA A 185 -10.82 -21.63 1.80
C ALA A 185 -9.33 -21.84 2.15
N ASP A 186 -8.42 -21.20 1.41
CA ASP A 186 -6.98 -21.19 1.74
C ASP A 186 -6.74 -20.58 3.13
N GLY A 187 -7.48 -19.52 3.50
CA GLY A 187 -7.41 -18.92 4.83
C GLY A 187 -7.82 -19.86 5.95
N ILE A 188 -8.92 -20.58 5.78
CA ILE A 188 -9.39 -21.59 6.76
C ILE A 188 -8.35 -22.72 6.89
N ALA A 189 -7.72 -23.14 5.78
CA ALA A 189 -6.73 -24.21 5.78
C ALA A 189 -5.37 -23.79 6.38
N ASN A 190 -4.93 -22.56 6.12
CA ASN A 190 -3.59 -22.10 6.45
C ASN A 190 -3.44 -21.57 7.88
N LEU A 191 -4.51 -21.04 8.47
CA LEU A 191 -4.45 -20.36 9.76
C LEU A 191 -4.11 -21.33 10.91
N ASP A 192 -3.07 -20.97 11.65
CA ASP A 192 -2.70 -21.56 12.93
C ASP A 192 -3.20 -20.66 14.07
N LEU A 193 -4.27 -21.08 14.71
CA LEU A 193 -4.92 -20.33 15.78
C LEU A 193 -4.04 -20.21 17.03
N LEU A 194 -3.17 -21.19 17.31
CA LEU A 194 -2.25 -21.10 18.45
C LEU A 194 -1.22 -19.99 18.26
N ARG A 195 -0.91 -19.63 17.01
CA ARG A 195 0.00 -18.53 16.66
C ARG A 195 -0.72 -17.23 16.31
N THR A 196 -2.03 -17.27 16.13
CA THR A 196 -2.86 -16.10 15.79
C THR A 196 -3.14 -15.26 17.04
N PRO A 197 -2.72 -13.98 17.09
CA PRO A 197 -3.11 -13.08 18.16
C PRO A 197 -4.61 -12.85 18.16
N ARG A 198 -5.23 -12.93 19.34
CA ARG A 198 -6.67 -12.74 19.51
C ARG A 198 -7.17 -11.42 18.93
N VAL A 199 -6.40 -10.34 19.08
CA VAL A 199 -6.73 -9.01 18.52
C VAL A 199 -6.77 -9.01 16.98
N TYR A 200 -5.94 -9.81 16.31
CA TYR A 200 -5.99 -9.92 14.84
C TYR A 200 -7.25 -10.65 14.39
N LEU A 201 -7.58 -11.75 15.07
CA LEU A 201 -8.79 -12.52 14.80
C LEU A 201 -10.05 -11.70 15.06
N GLU A 202 -10.16 -11.03 16.21
CA GLU A 202 -11.34 -10.21 16.55
C GLU A 202 -11.55 -9.06 15.55
N ARG A 203 -10.46 -8.39 15.14
CA ARG A 203 -10.51 -7.39 14.07
C ARG A 203 -10.99 -8.01 12.76
N ALA A 204 -10.45 -9.17 12.39
CA ALA A 204 -10.79 -9.83 11.14
C ALA A 204 -12.24 -10.31 11.08
N VAL A 205 -12.88 -10.67 12.20
CA VAL A 205 -14.33 -10.95 12.23
C VAL A 205 -15.13 -9.72 11.79
N GLY A 206 -14.78 -8.54 12.31
CA GLY A 206 -15.40 -7.28 11.90
C GLY A 206 -15.15 -6.97 10.42
N GLN A 207 -13.91 -7.17 9.95
CA GLN A 207 -13.54 -6.96 8.55
C GLN A 207 -14.28 -7.91 7.61
N ALA A 208 -14.41 -9.19 7.95
CA ALA A 208 -15.10 -10.18 7.13
C ALA A 208 -16.61 -9.87 7.01
N ARG A 209 -17.27 -9.47 8.11
CA ARG A 209 -18.67 -9.01 8.07
C ARG A 209 -18.84 -7.77 7.19
N ALA A 210 -17.92 -6.80 7.31
CA ALA A 210 -17.93 -5.63 6.44
C ALA A 210 -17.65 -5.98 4.97
N ALA A 211 -16.76 -6.94 4.71
CA ALA A 211 -16.44 -7.44 3.38
C ALA A 211 -17.64 -8.10 2.69
N ALA A 212 -18.45 -8.85 3.45
CA ALA A 212 -19.69 -9.43 2.93
C ALA A 212 -20.66 -8.35 2.45
N LYS A 213 -20.91 -7.32 3.27
CA LYS A 213 -21.73 -6.16 2.89
C LYS A 213 -21.14 -5.43 1.68
N TYR A 214 -19.83 -5.18 1.71
CA TYR A 214 -19.13 -4.50 0.63
C TYR A 214 -19.30 -5.21 -0.71
N ALA A 215 -19.03 -6.51 -0.76
CA ALA A 215 -19.15 -7.31 -1.98
C ALA A 215 -20.59 -7.41 -2.48
N ARG A 216 -21.57 -7.59 -1.57
CA ARG A 216 -22.98 -7.78 -1.93
C ARG A 216 -23.69 -6.49 -2.35
N GLU A 217 -23.37 -5.36 -1.71
CA GLU A 217 -24.15 -4.12 -1.83
C GLU A 217 -23.35 -2.99 -2.45
N LEU A 218 -22.13 -2.74 -1.98
CA LEU A 218 -21.38 -1.54 -2.34
C LEU A 218 -20.71 -1.68 -3.71
N VAL A 219 -20.09 -2.82 -4.02
CA VAL A 219 -19.46 -3.04 -5.32
C VAL A 219 -20.46 -2.93 -6.48
N PRO A 220 -21.65 -3.57 -6.45
CA PRO A 220 -22.63 -3.39 -7.52
C PRO A 220 -23.21 -1.96 -7.61
N ALA A 221 -23.12 -1.16 -6.54
CA ALA A 221 -23.58 0.23 -6.55
C ALA A 221 -22.60 1.19 -7.27
N GLU A 222 -21.35 0.78 -7.50
CA GLU A 222 -20.36 1.56 -8.25
C GLU A 222 -20.64 1.63 -9.77
N VAL A 223 -21.57 0.81 -10.26
CA VAL A 223 -21.86 0.58 -11.68
C VAL A 223 -23.31 0.95 -12.00
N LYS A 224 -23.53 1.66 -13.11
CA LYS A 224 -24.85 2.12 -13.56
C LYS A 224 -25.46 1.18 -14.58
N GLU A 225 -24.65 0.57 -15.44
CA GLU A 225 -25.12 -0.30 -16.52
C GLU A 225 -25.82 -1.56 -15.95
N PRO A 226 -27.09 -1.84 -16.31
CA PRO A 226 -27.87 -2.90 -15.68
C PRO A 226 -27.28 -4.32 -15.79
N ALA A 227 -26.74 -4.69 -16.96
CA ALA A 227 -26.19 -6.04 -17.16
C ALA A 227 -24.89 -6.24 -16.38
N ALA A 228 -23.99 -5.27 -16.39
CA ALA A 228 -22.76 -5.26 -15.60
C ALA A 228 -23.07 -5.28 -14.09
N LYS A 229 -24.05 -4.49 -13.65
CA LYS A 229 -24.52 -4.50 -12.27
C LYS A 229 -25.07 -5.87 -11.86
N GLN A 230 -25.85 -6.52 -12.72
CA GLN A 230 -26.39 -7.86 -12.45
C GLN A 230 -25.27 -8.90 -12.28
N ARG A 231 -24.23 -8.86 -13.13
CA ARG A 231 -23.05 -9.74 -12.97
C ARG A 231 -22.33 -9.52 -11.64
N LEU A 232 -22.18 -8.25 -11.22
CA LEU A 232 -21.60 -7.92 -9.92
C LEU A 232 -22.46 -8.38 -8.75
N LEU A 233 -23.79 -8.32 -8.86
CA LEU A 233 -24.68 -8.86 -7.82
C LEU A 233 -24.46 -10.37 -7.65
N GLU A 234 -24.35 -11.12 -8.74
CA GLU A 234 -24.13 -12.56 -8.71
C GLU A 234 -22.75 -12.94 -8.15
N ALA A 235 -21.68 -12.29 -8.63
CA ALA A 235 -20.32 -12.52 -8.13
C ALA A 235 -20.17 -12.04 -6.68
N GLY A 236 -20.73 -10.88 -6.36
CA GLY A 236 -20.75 -10.28 -5.03
C GLY A 236 -21.49 -11.13 -4.01
N ALA A 237 -22.61 -11.76 -4.38
CA ALA A 237 -23.33 -12.69 -3.51
C ALA A 237 -22.47 -13.91 -3.12
N LYS A 238 -21.77 -14.52 -4.09
CA LYS A 238 -20.87 -15.65 -3.84
C LYS A 238 -19.69 -15.26 -2.94
N ALA A 239 -19.04 -14.13 -3.23
CA ALA A 239 -17.96 -13.61 -2.40
C ALA A 239 -18.44 -13.28 -0.99
N ALA A 240 -19.62 -12.69 -0.85
CA ALA A 240 -20.20 -12.35 0.44
C ALA A 240 -20.49 -13.58 1.30
N SER A 241 -21.00 -14.66 0.73
CA SER A 241 -21.19 -15.92 1.45
C SER A 241 -19.86 -16.50 1.96
N ALA A 242 -18.79 -16.44 1.17
CA ALA A 242 -17.47 -16.86 1.62
C ALA A 242 -16.94 -15.97 2.77
N PHE A 243 -17.12 -14.65 2.68
CA PHE A 243 -16.75 -13.76 3.79
C PHE A 243 -17.56 -14.02 5.06
N GLU A 244 -18.85 -14.33 4.95
CA GLU A 244 -19.71 -14.72 6.08
C GLU A 244 -19.27 -16.04 6.72
N GLU A 245 -18.93 -17.04 5.90
CA GLU A 245 -18.35 -18.30 6.36
C GLU A 245 -17.04 -18.06 7.13
N PHE A 246 -16.14 -17.22 6.60
CA PHE A 246 -14.90 -16.90 7.29
C PHE A 246 -15.15 -16.16 8.60
N ALA A 247 -16.08 -15.19 8.61
CA ALA A 247 -16.47 -14.50 9.82
C ALA A 247 -16.99 -15.48 10.89
N ALA A 248 -17.83 -16.44 10.50
CA ALA A 248 -18.35 -17.46 11.41
C ALA A 248 -17.25 -18.40 11.92
N PHE A 249 -16.35 -18.86 11.05
CA PHE A 249 -15.19 -19.67 11.42
C PHE A 249 -14.33 -18.95 12.46
N LEU A 250 -13.94 -17.71 12.18
CA LEU A 250 -13.11 -16.92 13.12
C LEU A 250 -13.85 -16.68 14.44
N ASP A 251 -15.13 -16.30 14.40
CA ASP A 251 -15.93 -16.00 15.59
C ASP A 251 -16.08 -17.23 16.51
N GLN A 252 -16.32 -18.41 15.95
CA GLN A 252 -16.40 -19.68 16.68
C GLN A 252 -15.06 -20.08 17.30
N ARG A 253 -13.95 -19.70 16.66
CA ARG A 253 -12.58 -20.07 17.03
C ARG A 253 -11.85 -19.03 17.89
N LYS A 254 -12.52 -17.96 18.32
CA LYS A 254 -11.94 -16.88 19.14
C LYS A 254 -11.18 -17.38 20.38
N ALA A 255 -11.71 -18.38 21.06
CA ALA A 255 -11.10 -18.93 22.27
C ALA A 255 -9.79 -19.68 21.98
N ASP A 256 -9.64 -20.21 20.77
CA ASP A 256 -8.49 -20.99 20.33
C ASP A 256 -7.31 -20.09 19.91
N ALA A 257 -7.55 -18.79 19.70
CA ALA A 257 -6.52 -17.82 19.34
C ALA A 257 -5.60 -17.49 20.54
N LYS A 258 -4.38 -18.02 20.53
CA LYS A 258 -3.41 -17.92 21.65
C LYS A 258 -2.11 -17.20 21.30
N GLY A 259 -1.97 -16.69 20.08
CA GLY A 259 -0.74 -16.02 19.65
C GLY A 259 -0.48 -14.68 20.33
N ASP A 260 0.77 -14.23 20.28
CA ASP A 260 1.19 -12.91 20.76
C ASP A 260 1.50 -11.98 19.58
N TYR A 261 0.97 -10.75 19.57
CA TYR A 261 1.19 -9.78 18.49
C TYR A 261 2.60 -9.17 18.50
N ALA A 262 3.33 -9.23 19.62
CA ALA A 262 4.67 -8.69 19.70
C ALA A 262 5.65 -9.51 18.83
N VAL A 263 6.51 -8.83 18.07
CA VAL A 263 7.51 -9.47 17.19
C VAL A 263 8.86 -9.72 17.86
N GLY A 264 9.03 -9.24 19.10
CA GLY A 264 10.26 -9.33 19.88
C GLY A 264 11.30 -8.25 19.54
N GLU A 265 12.20 -8.00 20.51
CA GLU A 265 13.24 -6.96 20.41
C GLU A 265 14.23 -7.24 19.27
N GLU A 266 14.61 -8.50 19.08
CA GLU A 266 15.57 -8.93 18.06
C GLU A 266 15.05 -8.64 16.65
N THR A 267 13.85 -9.17 16.31
CA THR A 267 13.19 -8.94 15.02
C THR A 267 13.00 -7.45 14.76
N TYR A 268 12.53 -6.69 15.75
CA TYR A 268 12.29 -5.25 15.58
C TYR A 268 13.60 -4.47 15.41
N SER A 269 14.67 -4.83 16.13
CA SER A 269 15.99 -4.20 15.95
C SER A 269 16.59 -4.51 14.59
N ALA A 270 16.42 -5.75 14.10
CA ALA A 270 16.85 -6.13 12.76
C ALA A 270 16.09 -5.34 11.68
N LEU A 271 14.78 -5.15 11.83
CA LEU A 271 13.99 -4.30 10.93
C LEU A 271 14.50 -2.85 10.92
N LEU A 272 14.71 -2.25 12.08
CA LEU A 272 15.21 -0.87 12.17
C LEU A 272 16.57 -0.70 11.49
N ARG A 273 17.50 -1.63 11.71
CA ARG A 273 18.87 -1.52 11.22
C ARG A 273 19.05 -1.94 9.78
N GLU A 274 18.41 -3.04 9.37
CA GLU A 274 18.70 -3.68 8.08
C GLU A 274 17.67 -3.35 7.00
N LYS A 275 16.42 -3.06 7.37
CA LYS A 275 15.37 -2.65 6.43
C LYS A 275 15.23 -1.13 6.40
N GLU A 276 15.07 -0.51 7.57
CA GLU A 276 14.88 0.95 7.65
C GLU A 276 16.23 1.71 7.63
N MET A 277 17.36 0.99 7.64
CA MET A 277 18.73 1.52 7.57
C MET A 277 19.07 2.56 8.65
N LEU A 278 18.44 2.44 9.82
CA LEU A 278 18.69 3.29 10.97
C LEU A 278 19.91 2.79 11.75
N PRO A 279 20.74 3.69 12.33
CA PRO A 279 21.93 3.29 13.06
C PRO A 279 21.65 2.67 14.44
N PHE A 280 20.38 2.61 14.85
CA PHE A 280 19.97 2.21 16.19
C PHE A 280 18.90 1.13 16.19
N GLY A 281 18.83 0.38 17.30
CA GLY A 281 17.84 -0.69 17.51
C GLY A 281 16.69 -0.24 18.41
N THR A 282 15.87 -1.21 18.84
CA THR A 282 14.63 -0.98 19.59
C THR A 282 14.81 -0.15 20.86
N ARG A 283 15.81 -0.47 21.69
CA ARG A 283 16.01 0.20 22.99
C ARG A 283 16.35 1.67 22.84
N GLU A 284 17.32 1.96 21.99
CA GLU A 284 17.74 3.34 21.73
C GLU A 284 16.61 4.14 21.06
N LEU A 285 15.86 3.55 20.11
CA LEU A 285 14.68 4.21 19.53
C LEU A 285 13.64 4.57 20.61
N ARG A 286 13.38 3.65 21.55
CA ARG A 286 12.47 3.89 22.68
C ARG A 286 12.96 5.02 23.59
N GLU A 287 14.26 5.07 23.88
CA GLU A 287 14.85 6.12 24.73
C GLU A 287 14.77 7.49 24.05
N LYS A 288 15.13 7.58 22.77
CA LYS A 288 14.94 8.80 21.97
C LYS A 288 13.47 9.23 21.94
N GLY A 289 12.55 8.29 21.78
CA GLY A 289 11.11 8.57 21.80
C GLY A 289 10.62 9.15 23.14
N ARG A 290 11.11 8.62 24.27
CA ARG A 290 10.80 9.13 25.61
C ARG A 290 11.35 10.53 25.82
N GLU A 291 12.61 10.76 25.44
CA GLU A 291 13.23 12.08 25.52
C GLU A 291 12.44 13.12 24.72
N GLN A 292 12.08 12.81 23.46
CA GLN A 292 11.29 13.71 22.63
C GLN A 292 9.87 13.93 23.19
N TRP A 293 9.25 12.89 23.75
CA TRP A 293 7.95 13.02 24.40
C TRP A 293 8.00 14.00 25.58
N ASP A 294 9.01 13.86 26.45
CA ASP A 294 9.16 14.72 27.62
C ASP A 294 9.41 16.17 27.22
N LEU A 295 10.32 16.40 26.26
CA LEU A 295 10.63 17.73 25.73
C LEU A 295 9.41 18.41 25.10
N LEU A 296 8.73 17.70 24.18
CA LEU A 296 7.58 18.25 23.47
C LEU A 296 6.37 18.44 24.38
N SER A 297 6.19 17.58 25.39
CA SER A 297 5.10 17.73 26.36
C SER A 297 5.28 18.97 27.23
N VAL A 298 6.52 19.31 27.62
CA VAL A 298 6.81 20.54 28.38
C VAL A 298 6.47 21.77 27.54
N GLU A 299 6.95 21.82 26.31
CA GLU A 299 6.71 22.95 25.41
C GLU A 299 5.22 23.09 25.05
N ALA A 300 4.55 21.99 24.72
CA ALA A 300 3.13 21.99 24.41
C ALA A 300 2.29 22.49 25.60
N ASN A 301 2.64 22.09 26.84
CA ASN A 301 1.97 22.59 28.04
C ASN A 301 2.25 24.07 28.31
N ARG A 302 3.44 24.58 27.97
CA ARG A 302 3.73 26.02 28.05
C ARG A 302 2.81 26.80 27.10
N ILE A 303 2.70 26.36 25.85
CA ILE A 303 1.83 26.97 24.84
C ILE A 303 0.35 26.88 25.25
N ALA A 304 -0.09 25.72 25.75
CA ALA A 304 -1.45 25.53 26.26
C ALA A 304 -1.81 26.53 27.35
N LYS A 305 -0.90 26.76 28.31
CA LYS A 305 -1.07 27.76 29.36
C LYS A 305 -1.25 29.18 28.82
N GLU A 306 -0.58 29.53 27.72
CA GLU A 306 -0.71 30.84 27.06
C GLU A 306 -2.03 30.98 26.30
N ILE A 307 -2.57 29.87 25.79
CA ILE A 307 -3.84 29.86 25.03
C ILE A 307 -5.05 29.91 25.95
N ASP A 308 -5.14 29.00 26.92
CA ASP A 308 -6.33 28.84 27.76
C ASP A 308 -6.05 28.40 29.20
N GLY A 309 -4.78 28.25 29.59
CA GLY A 309 -4.42 27.84 30.96
C GLY A 309 -4.49 26.33 31.23
N GLY A 310 -4.88 25.52 30.24
CA GLY A 310 -5.05 24.07 30.37
C GLY A 310 -3.76 23.25 30.13
N THR A 311 -3.93 21.92 30.13
CA THR A 311 -2.91 21.00 29.59
C THR A 311 -2.99 20.96 28.07
N TRP A 312 -1.89 20.59 27.40
CA TRP A 312 -1.89 20.54 25.93
C TRP A 312 -2.96 19.60 25.36
N GLN A 313 -3.28 18.49 26.05
CA GLN A 313 -4.33 17.58 25.63
C GLN A 313 -5.71 18.24 25.66
N GLU A 314 -6.07 18.89 26.78
CA GLU A 314 -7.35 19.58 26.94
C GLU A 314 -7.50 20.74 25.95
N THR A 315 -6.43 21.52 25.77
CA THR A 315 -6.40 22.61 24.79
C THR A 315 -6.60 22.05 23.37
N CYS A 316 -5.90 20.97 22.99
CA CYS A 316 -6.10 20.32 21.69
C CYS A 316 -7.52 19.80 21.53
N GLU A 317 -8.11 19.13 22.52
CA GLU A 317 -9.50 18.66 22.47
C GLU A 317 -10.51 19.80 22.27
N ARG A 318 -10.25 20.96 22.88
CA ARG A 318 -11.07 22.16 22.71
C ARG A 318 -10.89 22.77 21.33
N LEU A 319 -9.65 22.97 20.89
CA LEU A 319 -9.33 23.56 19.59
C LEU A 319 -9.78 22.65 18.42
N ASN A 320 -9.78 21.34 18.61
CA ASN A 320 -10.31 20.39 17.64
C ASN A 320 -11.82 20.56 17.38
N LYS A 321 -12.55 21.37 18.16
CA LYS A 321 -13.95 21.75 17.91
C LYS A 321 -14.06 23.02 17.06
N ILE A 322 -12.95 23.70 16.80
CA ILE A 322 -12.87 24.90 15.96
C ILE A 322 -12.43 24.44 14.57
N HIS A 323 -13.40 24.08 13.74
CA HIS A 323 -13.19 23.65 12.37
C HIS A 323 -14.37 24.05 11.50
N ALA A 324 -14.17 24.12 10.18
CA ALA A 324 -15.27 24.25 9.25
C ALA A 324 -16.34 23.16 9.49
N PRO A 325 -17.64 23.52 9.55
CA PRO A 325 -18.72 22.57 9.81
C PRO A 325 -19.09 21.75 8.57
N THR A 326 -18.56 22.10 7.39
CA THR A 326 -18.87 21.44 6.12
C THR A 326 -17.61 21.02 5.36
N PRO A 327 -17.69 19.96 4.53
CA PRO A 327 -16.59 19.58 3.64
C PRO A 327 -16.12 20.72 2.72
N GLU A 328 -17.03 21.55 2.23
CA GLU A 328 -16.69 22.71 1.38
C GLU A 328 -15.92 23.78 2.13
N GLY A 329 -16.33 24.08 3.38
CA GLY A 329 -15.62 25.02 4.23
C GLY A 329 -14.23 24.49 4.59
N MET A 330 -14.13 23.18 4.88
CA MET A 330 -12.84 22.53 5.13
C MET A 330 -11.92 22.69 3.91
N ARG A 331 -12.42 22.41 2.69
CA ARG A 331 -11.65 22.62 1.45
C ARG A 331 -11.15 24.06 1.32
N GLN A 332 -12.00 25.04 1.59
CA GLN A 332 -11.64 26.46 1.52
C GLN A 332 -10.55 26.83 2.53
N GLU A 333 -10.66 26.38 3.78
CA GLU A 333 -9.62 26.57 4.81
C GLU A 333 -8.28 25.96 4.37
N TYR A 334 -8.31 24.73 3.81
CA TYR A 334 -7.10 24.11 3.27
C TYR A 334 -6.48 24.92 2.12
N GLU A 335 -7.30 25.43 1.20
CA GLU A 335 -6.83 26.27 0.08
C GLU A 335 -6.16 27.55 0.58
N GLU A 336 -6.80 28.23 1.54
CA GLU A 336 -6.27 29.45 2.15
C GLU A 336 -4.92 29.21 2.83
N TRP A 337 -4.85 28.21 3.71
CA TRP A 337 -3.62 27.92 4.45
C TRP A 337 -2.51 27.36 3.56
N THR A 338 -2.87 26.60 2.52
CA THR A 338 -1.90 26.12 1.53
C THR A 338 -1.31 27.29 0.76
N GLU A 339 -2.13 28.26 0.35
CA GLU A 339 -1.64 29.44 -0.38
C GLU A 339 -0.79 30.33 0.50
N LYS A 340 -1.15 30.51 1.78
CA LYS A 340 -0.32 31.23 2.77
C LYS A 340 1.04 30.57 3.02
N ALA A 341 1.14 29.26 2.87
CA ALA A 341 2.36 28.50 3.13
C ALA A 341 3.28 28.35 1.90
N ARG A 342 2.80 28.70 0.70
CA ARG A 342 3.57 28.63 -0.56
C ARG A 342 4.50 29.83 -0.72
#